data_AF-A0A7Y7C9L6-F1
#
_entry.id   AF-A0A7Y7C9L6-F1
#
_cell.length_a   1.000
_cell.length_b   1.000
_cell.length_c   1.000
_cell.angle_alpha   90.00
_cell.angle_beta   90.00
_cell.angle_gamma   90.00
#
_symmetry.space_group_name_H-M   'P 1'
#
loop_
_entity.id
_entity.type
_entity.pdbx_description
1 polymer ?
#
loop_
_entity_poly.entity_id
_entity_poly.type
_entity_poly.pdbx_seq_one_letter_code
_entity_poly.pdbx_strand_id
1 'polypeptide(L)'
;MADTRPKAPPTHFTEREAAELIREASAHALTSQASERPLTREEVLAMAREMGLSEASVEVALAARGQKDQDRQKLRKDLLGLATHGFSYTIVIGALTLIDVLTGPSWWVVWPAIGWGIGLAFHAMGVTMTMARRALKVEDDE
;
A
#
# COMPACT_ATOMS: atom_id res chain seq x y z
N MET A 1 -46.55 4.38 -0.94
CA MET A 1 -45.52 4.58 -1.98
C MET A 1 -45.16 6.07 -1.98
N ALA A 2 -43.98 6.45 -1.49
CA ALA A 2 -43.52 7.84 -1.53
C ALA A 2 -42.80 8.07 -2.87
N ASP A 3 -43.25 9.10 -3.60
CA ASP A 3 -42.72 9.51 -4.90
C ASP A 3 -41.33 10.12 -4.73
N THR A 4 -40.27 9.36 -5.03
CA THR A 4 -38.86 9.78 -4.95
C THR A 4 -38.34 10.23 -6.31
N ARG A 5 -39.07 11.09 -7.03
CA ARG A 5 -38.55 11.70 -8.26
C ARG A 5 -37.59 12.84 -7.92
N PRO A 6 -36.37 12.88 -8.49
CA PRO A 6 -35.45 13.98 -8.28
C PRO A 6 -36.05 15.27 -8.85
N LYS A 7 -36.31 16.25 -7.98
CA LYS A 7 -36.83 17.56 -8.36
C LYS A 7 -35.77 18.28 -9.19
N ALA A 8 -36.13 18.72 -10.40
CA ALA A 8 -35.20 19.41 -11.30
C ALA A 8 -34.63 20.67 -10.62
N PRO A 9 -33.36 21.03 -10.88
CA PRO A 9 -32.76 22.21 -10.28
C PRO A 9 -33.58 23.47 -10.64
N PRO A 10 -33.79 24.39 -9.69
CA PRO A 10 -34.46 25.65 -9.99
C PRO A 10 -33.70 26.41 -11.09
N THR A 11 -34.43 27.03 -12.02
CA THR A 11 -33.87 27.72 -13.20
C THR A 11 -33.68 29.22 -13.00
N HIS A 12 -34.15 29.77 -11.87
CA HIS A 12 -34.02 31.17 -11.51
C HIS A 12 -33.53 31.28 -10.08
N PHE A 13 -32.49 32.08 -9.89
CA PHE A 13 -31.87 32.35 -8.60
C PHE A 13 -31.90 33.84 -8.34
N THR A 14 -32.12 34.22 -7.09
CA THR A 14 -31.87 35.61 -6.67
C THR A 14 -30.37 35.85 -6.60
N GLU A 15 -29.95 37.12 -6.70
CA GLU A 15 -28.52 37.50 -6.62
C GLU A 15 -27.87 37.02 -5.32
N ARG A 16 -28.62 37.03 -4.21
CA ARG A 16 -28.15 36.54 -2.91
C ARG A 16 -27.96 35.03 -2.88
N GLU A 17 -28.92 34.27 -3.42
CA GLU A 17 -28.83 32.80 -3.49
C GLU A 17 -27.72 32.34 -4.44
N ALA A 18 -27.55 33.03 -5.58
CA ALA A 18 -26.46 32.75 -6.51
C ALA A 18 -25.09 33.01 -5.85
N ALA A 19 -24.95 34.13 -5.13
CA ALA A 19 -23.72 34.45 -4.39
C ALA A 19 -23.43 33.43 -3.28
N GLU A 20 -24.47 32.94 -2.60
CA GLU A 20 -24.36 31.93 -1.56
C GLU A 20 -23.94 30.57 -2.12
N LEU A 21 -24.56 30.12 -3.21
CA LEU A 21 -24.18 28.89 -3.91
C LEU A 21 -22.74 28.94 -4.41
N ILE A 22 -22.29 30.07 -4.99
CA ILE A 22 -20.90 30.22 -5.44
C ILE A 22 -19.94 30.22 -4.25
N ARG A 23 -20.29 30.87 -3.13
CA ARG A 23 -19.49 30.87 -1.90
C ARG A 23 -19.36 29.46 -1.30
N GLU A 24 -20.45 28.70 -1.27
CA GLU A 24 -20.47 27.32 -0.76
C GLU A 24 -19.70 26.36 -1.69
N ALA A 25 -19.91 26.46 -3.01
CA ALA A 25 -19.20 25.67 -4.00
C ALA A 25 -17.69 25.98 -4.02
N SER A 26 -17.31 27.25 -3.89
CA SER A 26 -15.89 27.65 -3.79
C SER A 26 -15.25 27.19 -2.47
N ALA A 27 -15.95 27.29 -1.34
CA ALA A 27 -15.47 26.73 -0.07
C ALA A 27 -15.27 25.21 -0.15
N HIS A 28 -16.19 24.49 -0.79
CA HIS A 28 -16.05 23.04 -1.04
C HIS A 28 -14.92 22.71 -2.03
N ALA A 29 -14.77 23.46 -3.12
CA ALA A 29 -13.71 23.29 -4.11
C ALA A 29 -12.31 23.55 -3.52
N LEU A 30 -12.17 24.61 -2.71
CA LEU A 30 -10.91 24.92 -2.01
C LEU A 30 -10.57 23.86 -0.97
N THR A 31 -11.55 23.35 -0.22
CA THR A 31 -11.33 22.31 0.80
C THR A 31 -10.96 20.96 0.16
N SER A 32 -11.57 20.62 -0.99
CA SER A 32 -11.32 19.37 -1.71
C SER A 32 -10.03 19.39 -2.55
N GLN A 33 -9.66 20.53 -3.12
CA GLN A 33 -8.40 20.69 -3.84
C GLN A 33 -7.20 20.79 -2.88
N ALA A 34 -7.43 21.26 -1.64
CA ALA A 34 -6.41 21.32 -0.59
C ALA A 34 -6.10 19.96 0.08
N SER A 35 -6.91 18.91 -0.15
CA SER A 35 -6.56 17.56 0.30
C SER A 35 -5.58 16.90 -0.69
N GLU A 36 -4.32 17.32 -0.61
CA GLU A 36 -3.11 16.59 -1.00
C GLU A 36 -3.13 15.84 -2.35
N ARG A 37 -3.25 16.59 -3.46
CA ARG A 37 -2.85 16.03 -4.76
C ARG A 37 -1.35 15.70 -4.71
N PRO A 38 -0.92 14.47 -5.08
CA PRO A 38 0.49 14.13 -5.16
C PRO A 38 1.18 15.03 -6.19
N LEU A 39 2.21 15.74 -5.74
CA LEU A 39 3.01 16.64 -6.58
C LEU A 39 3.83 15.81 -7.58
N THR A 40 3.90 16.28 -8.83
CA THR A 40 4.75 15.64 -9.83
C THR A 40 6.21 16.01 -9.62
N ARG A 41 7.12 15.22 -10.21
CA ARG A 41 8.57 15.47 -10.14
C ARG A 41 8.90 16.88 -10.62
N GLU A 42 8.27 17.31 -11.70
CA GLU A 42 8.46 18.60 -12.34
C GLU A 42 8.01 19.74 -11.42
N GLU A 43 6.87 19.58 -10.75
CA GLU A 43 6.35 20.56 -9.79
C GLU A 43 7.31 20.72 -8.59
N VAL A 44 7.87 19.62 -8.09
CA VAL A 44 8.86 19.65 -7.00
C VAL A 44 10.16 20.36 -7.43
N LEU A 45 10.63 20.12 -8.65
CA LEU A 45 11.84 20.78 -9.18
C LEU A 45 11.62 22.27 -9.41
N ALA A 46 10.44 22.67 -9.91
CA ALA A 46 10.07 24.07 -10.10
C ALA A 46 10.08 24.83 -8.76
N MET A 47 9.44 24.28 -7.72
CA MET A 47 9.46 24.88 -6.38
C MET A 47 10.88 24.96 -5.79
N ALA A 48 11.70 23.93 -6.00
CA ALA A 48 13.07 23.92 -5.52
C ALA A 48 13.92 25.01 -6.19
N ARG A 49 13.74 25.22 -7.49
CA ARG A 49 14.38 26.31 -8.24
C ARG A 49 13.96 27.68 -7.73
N GLU A 50 12.68 27.88 -7.40
CA GLU A 50 12.19 29.13 -6.80
C GLU A 50 12.85 29.43 -5.44
N MET A 51 13.17 28.38 -4.67
CA MET A 51 13.90 28.49 -3.41
C MET A 51 15.42 28.65 -3.58
N GLY A 52 15.91 28.76 -4.82
CA GLY A 52 17.34 28.92 -5.12
C GLY A 52 18.16 27.62 -5.02
N LEU A 53 17.51 26.45 -4.96
CA LEU A 53 18.18 25.16 -4.98
C LEU A 53 18.47 24.73 -6.44
N SER A 54 19.62 24.08 -6.66
CA SER A 54 19.92 23.46 -7.95
C SER A 54 19.01 22.25 -8.18
N GLU A 55 18.36 22.20 -9.36
CA GLU A 55 17.53 21.05 -9.77
C GLU A 55 18.31 19.73 -9.66
N ALA A 56 19.59 19.72 -10.05
CA ALA A 56 20.45 18.54 -9.97
C ALA A 56 20.60 18.00 -8.52
N SER A 57 20.75 18.89 -7.53
CA SER A 57 20.86 18.47 -6.12
C SER A 57 19.55 17.87 -5.60
N VAL A 58 18.42 18.39 -6.05
CA VAL A 58 17.08 17.91 -5.67
C VAL A 58 16.79 16.56 -6.33
N GLU A 59 17.17 16.38 -7.60
CA GLU A 59 17.02 15.11 -8.30
C GLU A 59 17.79 13.97 -7.63
N VAL A 60 19.02 14.22 -7.20
CA VAL A 60 19.82 13.23 -6.45
C VAL A 60 19.11 12.84 -5.14
N ALA A 61 18.56 13.82 -4.40
CA ALA A 61 17.83 13.57 -3.17
C ALA A 61 16.51 12.80 -3.41
N LEU A 62 15.78 13.14 -4.47
CA LEU A 62 14.55 12.44 -4.87
C LEU A 62 14.83 11.01 -5.32
N ALA A 63 15.89 10.78 -6.11
CA ALA A 63 16.29 9.45 -6.55
C ALA A 63 16.66 8.55 -5.35
N ALA A 64 17.44 9.09 -4.40
CA ALA A 64 17.80 8.38 -3.18
C ALA A 64 16.57 8.03 -2.32
N ARG A 65 15.60 8.94 -2.18
CA ARG A 65 14.35 8.69 -1.45
C ARG A 65 13.46 7.68 -2.17
N GLY A 66 13.28 7.82 -3.48
CA GLY A 66 12.46 6.93 -4.30
C GLY A 66 12.95 5.49 -4.24
N GLN A 67 14.27 5.28 -4.28
CA GLN A 67 14.86 3.95 -4.15
C GLN A 67 14.60 3.34 -2.76
N LYS A 68 14.80 4.11 -1.68
CA LYS A 68 14.48 3.66 -0.31
C LYS A 68 13.00 3.29 -0.17
N ASP A 69 12.09 4.07 -0.74
CA ASP A 69 10.65 3.79 -0.67
C ASP A 69 10.25 2.54 -1.46
N GLN A 70 10.79 2.36 -2.67
CA GLN A 70 10.60 1.14 -3.45
C GLN A 70 11.10 -0.10 -2.70
N ASP A 71 12.26 -0.01 -2.06
CA ASP A 71 12.84 -1.09 -1.27
C ASP A 71 11.97 -1.47 -0.07
N ARG A 72 11.41 -0.47 0.63
CA ARG A 72 10.47 -0.67 1.74
C ARG A 72 9.17 -1.30 1.26
N GLN A 73 8.64 -0.85 0.12
CA GLN A 73 7.43 -1.42 -0.47
C GLN A 73 7.65 -2.88 -0.89
N LYS A 74 8.78 -3.21 -1.52
CA LYS A 74 9.13 -4.58 -1.88
C LYS A 74 9.18 -5.49 -0.65
N LEU A 75 9.88 -5.06 0.41
CA LEU A 75 9.94 -5.83 1.66
C LEU A 75 8.56 -6.04 2.28
N ARG A 76 7.71 -5.00 2.29
CA ARG A 76 6.32 -5.14 2.75
C ARG A 76 5.56 -6.19 1.96
N LYS A 77 5.64 -6.16 0.62
CA LYS A 77 5.00 -7.15 -0.25
C LYS A 77 5.52 -8.57 0.03
N ASP A 78 6.84 -8.73 0.17
CA ASP A 78 7.47 -10.01 0.47
C ASP A 78 7.02 -10.56 1.84
N LEU A 79 6.96 -9.71 2.88
CA LEU A 79 6.46 -10.09 4.21
C LEU A 79 4.97 -10.45 4.21
N LEU A 80 4.14 -9.70 3.49
CA LEU A 80 2.72 -10.02 3.34
C LEU A 80 2.53 -11.35 2.58
N GLY A 81 3.33 -11.59 1.54
CA GLY A 81 3.35 -12.84 0.80
C GLY A 81 3.72 -14.02 1.70
N LEU A 82 4.75 -13.85 2.54
CA LEU A 82 5.16 -14.88 3.50
C LEU A 82 4.08 -15.15 4.54
N ALA A 83 3.48 -14.11 5.11
CA ALA A 83 2.38 -14.24 6.07
C ALA A 83 1.17 -14.96 5.46
N THR A 84 0.80 -14.59 4.23
CA THR A 84 -0.31 -15.23 3.50
C THR A 84 -0.03 -16.71 3.25
N HIS A 85 1.20 -17.06 2.82
CA HIS A 85 1.58 -18.46 2.61
C HIS A 85 1.57 -19.25 3.92
N GLY A 86 2.13 -18.68 5.00
CA GLY A 86 2.14 -19.31 6.33
C GLY A 86 0.74 -19.52 6.90
N PHE A 87 -0.17 -18.57 6.69
CA PHE A 87 -1.56 -18.69 7.10
C PHE A 87 -2.29 -19.80 6.34
N SER A 88 -2.16 -19.82 5.01
CA SER A 88 -2.71 -20.88 4.17
C SER A 88 -2.15 -22.25 4.56
N TYR A 89 -0.85 -22.35 4.78
CA TYR A 89 -0.20 -23.58 5.27
C TYR A 89 -0.82 -24.04 6.59
N THR A 90 -0.95 -23.13 7.57
CA THR A 90 -1.50 -23.45 8.89
C THR A 90 -2.93 -23.95 8.81
N ILE A 91 -3.79 -23.27 8.04
CA ILE A 91 -5.20 -23.66 7.87
C ILE A 91 -5.30 -25.02 7.17
N VAL A 92 -4.62 -25.17 6.04
CA VAL A 92 -4.72 -26.39 5.22
C VAL A 92 -4.16 -27.58 5.99
N ILE A 93 -2.95 -27.48 6.52
CA ILE A 93 -2.35 -28.58 7.29
C ILE A 93 -3.16 -28.86 8.55
N GLY A 94 -3.63 -27.84 9.28
CA GLY A 94 -4.48 -28.04 10.46
C GLY A 94 -5.78 -28.80 10.14
N ALA A 95 -6.44 -28.46 9.04
CA ALA A 95 -7.63 -29.17 8.57
C ALA A 95 -7.31 -30.63 8.16
N LEU A 96 -6.21 -30.84 7.41
CA LEU A 96 -5.79 -32.19 7.03
C LEU A 96 -5.40 -33.03 8.25
N THR A 97 -4.76 -32.44 9.25
CA THR A 97 -4.42 -33.12 10.51
C THR A 97 -5.67 -33.56 11.25
N LEU A 98 -6.70 -32.69 11.30
CA LEU A 98 -7.99 -33.05 11.89
C LEU A 98 -8.63 -34.24 11.15
N ILE A 99 -8.61 -34.23 9.82
CA ILE A 99 -9.12 -35.35 9.01
C ILE A 99 -8.32 -36.63 9.28
N ASP A 100 -6.99 -36.55 9.33
CA ASP A 100 -6.10 -37.69 9.56
C ASP A 100 -6.42 -38.37 10.90
N VAL A 101 -6.51 -37.59 11.97
CA VAL A 101 -6.85 -38.08 13.33
C VAL A 101 -8.25 -38.68 13.39
N LEU A 102 -9.24 -38.08 12.74
CA LEU A 102 -10.63 -38.55 12.77
C LEU A 102 -10.85 -39.82 11.92
N THR A 103 -10.00 -40.08 10.93
CA THR A 103 -10.19 -41.19 9.98
C THR A 103 -9.50 -42.49 10.44
N GLY A 104 -8.62 -42.44 11.45
CA GLY A 104 -7.98 -43.62 12.06
C GLY A 104 -6.47 -43.41 12.28
N PRO A 105 -5.70 -44.48 12.58
CA PRO A 105 -4.26 -44.40 12.88
C PRO A 105 -3.42 -44.20 11.61
N SER A 106 -3.79 -43.25 10.77
CA SER A 106 -3.01 -42.84 9.62
C SER A 106 -2.18 -41.60 9.97
N TRP A 107 -1.03 -41.46 9.32
CA TRP A 107 -0.08 -40.36 9.52
C TRP A 107 0.26 -39.71 8.17
N TRP A 108 -0.69 -39.75 7.22
CA TRP A 108 -0.41 -39.31 5.85
C TRP A 108 -0.28 -37.80 5.74
N VAL A 109 -0.80 -37.03 6.71
CA VAL A 109 -0.68 -35.56 6.73
C VAL A 109 0.78 -35.09 6.77
N VAL A 110 1.71 -35.95 7.22
CA VAL A 110 3.15 -35.66 7.24
C VAL A 110 3.69 -35.34 5.84
N TRP A 111 3.21 -36.03 4.80
CA TRP A 111 3.70 -35.82 3.43
C TRP A 111 3.36 -34.44 2.86
N PRO A 112 2.09 -33.97 2.85
CA PRO A 112 1.77 -32.61 2.43
C PRO A 112 2.38 -31.56 3.36
N ALA A 113 2.44 -31.81 4.68
CA ALA A 113 3.06 -30.89 5.63
C ALA A 113 4.55 -30.67 5.32
N ILE A 114 5.32 -31.73 5.08
CA ILE A 114 6.73 -31.62 4.70
C ILE A 114 6.86 -30.96 3.32
N GLY A 115 6.11 -31.42 2.31
CA GLY A 115 6.20 -30.90 0.96
C GLY A 115 5.95 -29.40 0.87
N TRP A 116 4.85 -28.92 1.47
CA TRP A 116 4.52 -27.50 1.49
C TRP A 116 5.40 -26.72 2.48
N GLY A 117 5.75 -27.33 3.60
CA GLY A 117 6.58 -26.71 4.64
C GLY A 117 7.97 -26.34 4.14
N ILE A 118 8.55 -27.16 3.25
CA ILE A 118 9.82 -26.83 2.58
C ILE A 118 9.68 -25.55 1.74
N GLY A 119 8.60 -25.42 0.96
CA GLY A 119 8.35 -24.21 0.17
C GLY A 119 8.18 -22.96 1.03
N LEU A 120 7.48 -23.09 2.17
CA LEU A 120 7.36 -22.01 3.15
C LEU A 120 8.71 -21.63 3.77
N ALA A 121 9.55 -22.62 4.10
CA ALA A 121 10.89 -22.40 4.64
C ALA A 121 11.80 -21.66 3.63
N PHE A 122 11.77 -22.04 2.36
CA PHE A 122 12.51 -21.34 1.31
C PHE A 122 12.03 -19.90 1.13
N HIS A 123 10.72 -19.66 1.18
CA HIS A 123 10.17 -18.29 1.12
C HIS A 123 10.68 -17.46 2.31
N ALA A 124 10.57 -18.00 3.53
CA ALA A 124 11.06 -17.33 4.74
C ALA A 124 12.55 -16.99 4.63
N MET A 125 13.38 -17.94 4.20
CA MET A 125 14.80 -17.73 3.99
C MET A 125 15.10 -16.63 2.97
N GLY A 126 14.36 -16.56 1.87
CA GLY A 126 14.54 -15.49 0.87
C GLY A 126 14.24 -14.10 1.44
N VAL A 127 13.17 -13.97 2.24
CA VAL A 127 12.81 -12.70 2.89
C VAL A 127 13.84 -12.32 3.95
N THR A 128 14.23 -13.24 4.83
CA THR A 128 15.20 -12.97 5.90
C THR A 128 16.58 -12.65 5.35
N MET A 129 17.05 -13.34 4.31
CA MET A 129 18.33 -13.05 3.67
C MET A 129 18.33 -11.67 3.01
N THR A 130 17.21 -11.27 2.41
CA THR A 130 17.04 -9.91 1.85
C THR A 130 17.12 -8.86 2.96
N MET A 131 16.50 -9.11 4.11
CA MET A 131 16.58 -8.22 5.27
C MET A 131 18.00 -8.15 5.85
N ALA A 132 18.68 -9.30 6.02
CA ALA A 132 20.03 -9.36 6.56
C ALA A 132 21.05 -8.62 5.68
N ARG A 133 20.98 -8.80 4.36
CA ARG A 133 21.84 -8.06 3.41
C ARG A 133 21.63 -6.55 3.50
N ARG A 134 20.41 -6.09 3.77
CA ARG A 134 20.10 -4.68 3.95
C ARG A 134 20.61 -4.13 5.28
N ALA A 135 20.51 -4.90 6.35
CA ALA A 135 21.03 -4.49 7.66
C ALA A 135 22.55 -4.28 7.61
N LEU A 136 23.29 -5.22 7.00
CA LEU A 136 24.74 -5.10 6.82
C LEU A 136 25.13 -3.87 5.99
N LYS A 137 24.40 -3.61 4.89
CA LYS A 137 24.68 -2.43 4.07
C LYS A 137 24.45 -1.10 4.79
N VAL A 138 23.48 -1.04 5.71
CA VAL A 138 23.26 0.16 6.53
C VAL A 138 24.42 0.38 7.50
N GLU A 139 24.95 -0.69 8.09
CA GLU A 139 26.09 -0.63 9.02
C GLU A 139 27.40 -0.23 8.32
N ASP A 140 27.59 -0.60 7.05
CA ASP A 140 28.73 -0.14 6.23
C ASP A 140 28.63 1.35 5.82
N ASP A 141 27.42 1.93 5.81
CA ASP A 141 27.15 3.31 5.37
C ASP A 141 27.15 4.33 6.54
N GLU A 142 27.19 3.89 7.82
CA GLU A 142 27.27 4.73 9.04
C GLU A 142 28.70 5.05 9.48
#